data_AF-A0A9E6D1K5-F1
#
_entry.id   AF-A0A9E6D1K5-F1
#
_cell.length_a   1.000
_cell.length_b   1.000
_cell.length_c   1.000
_cell.angle_alpha   90.00
_cell.angle_beta   90.00
_cell.angle_gamma   90.00
#
_symmetry.space_group_name_H-M   'P 1'
#
loop_
_entity.id
_entity.type
_entity.pdbx_description
1 polymer ?
#
loop_
_entity_poly.entity_id
_entity_poly.type
_entity_poly.pdbx_seq_one_letter_code
_entity_poly.pdbx_strand_id
1 'polypeptide(L)'
;MNKKALKIMAKASRMAEERTRFKQFIKKVGEKTKRISADHVNLKELINQVQLLMRMLTKYFNGEYNGFSQGTILTLLFGLVYFLTPLDVIPDFIPLVGFSDDLSVIYFIIKNLRKDIAAFNEWEVSQSTTRKNP
;
A
#
# COMPACT_ATOMS: atom_id res chain seq x y z
N MET A 1 -34.78 -9.02 -18.85
CA MET A 1 -33.75 -8.20 -18.17
C MET A 1 -32.85 -7.56 -19.23
N ASN A 2 -32.68 -6.24 -19.22
CA ASN A 2 -31.95 -5.50 -20.27
C ASN A 2 -30.43 -5.76 -20.18
N LYS A 3 -29.75 -6.08 -21.30
CA LYS A 3 -28.29 -6.29 -21.37
C LYS A 3 -27.48 -5.12 -20.78
N LYS A 4 -27.99 -3.88 -20.91
CA LYS A 4 -27.37 -2.66 -20.34
C LYS A 4 -27.42 -2.67 -18.81
N ALA A 5 -28.54 -3.08 -18.21
CA ALA A 5 -28.68 -3.19 -16.76
C ALA A 5 -27.74 -4.28 -16.20
N LEU A 6 -27.62 -5.42 -16.90
CA LEU A 6 -26.69 -6.50 -16.53
C LEU A 6 -25.24 -6.02 -16.45
N LYS A 7 -24.80 -5.22 -17.44
CA LYS A 7 -23.44 -4.68 -17.50
C LYS A 7 -23.16 -3.66 -16.39
N ILE A 8 -24.15 -2.85 -16.03
CA ILE A 8 -24.05 -1.88 -14.92
C ILE A 8 -23.92 -2.61 -13.59
N MET A 9 -24.75 -3.64 -13.35
CA MET A 9 -24.69 -4.42 -12.12
C MET A 9 -23.37 -5.20 -12.00
N ALA A 10 -22.90 -5.82 -13.08
CA ALA A 10 -21.61 -6.51 -13.08
C ALA A 10 -20.44 -5.56 -12.73
N LYS A 11 -20.44 -4.34 -13.28
CA LYS A 11 -19.43 -3.32 -12.95
C LYS A 11 -19.53 -2.88 -11.48
N ALA A 12 -20.74 -2.66 -10.98
CA ALA A 12 -20.98 -2.26 -9.59
C ALA A 12 -20.54 -3.34 -8.59
N SER A 13 -20.88 -4.62 -8.85
CA SER A 13 -20.46 -5.77 -8.05
C SER A 13 -18.93 -5.92 -8.04
N ARG A 14 -18.27 -5.80 -9.21
CA ARG A 14 -16.81 -5.88 -9.31
C ARG A 14 -16.11 -4.78 -8.50
N MET A 15 -16.60 -3.54 -8.60
CA MET A 15 -16.09 -2.43 -7.80
C MET A 15 -16.27 -2.65 -6.30
N ALA A 16 -17.43 -3.17 -5.88
CA ALA A 16 -17.70 -3.47 -4.47
C ALA A 16 -16.77 -4.58 -3.93
N GLU A 17 -16.50 -5.59 -4.75
CA GLU A 17 -15.59 -6.69 -4.41
C GLU A 17 -14.13 -6.21 -4.34
N GLU A 18 -13.67 -5.42 -5.31
CA GLU A 18 -12.34 -4.78 -5.30
C GLU A 18 -12.14 -3.90 -4.06
N ARG A 19 -13.14 -3.08 -3.71
CA ARG A 19 -13.12 -2.26 -2.47
C ARG A 19 -13.10 -3.13 -1.21
N THR A 20 -13.83 -4.24 -1.18
CA THR A 20 -13.88 -5.13 -0.03
C THR A 20 -12.55 -5.85 0.15
N ARG A 21 -11.98 -6.39 -0.93
CA ARG A 21 -10.65 -7.02 -0.93
C ARG A 21 -9.58 -6.03 -0.48
N PHE A 22 -9.62 -4.78 -0.99
CA PHE A 22 -8.70 -3.73 -0.55
C PHE A 22 -8.84 -3.45 0.96
N LYS A 23 -10.07 -3.28 1.46
CA LYS A 23 -10.30 -3.08 2.91
C LYS A 23 -9.77 -4.25 3.75
N GLN A 24 -9.98 -5.48 3.30
CA GLN A 24 -9.47 -6.67 3.98
C GLN A 24 -7.93 -6.73 3.95
N PHE A 25 -7.32 -6.41 2.81
CA PHE A 25 -5.87 -6.31 2.66
C PHE A 25 -5.30 -5.26 3.63
N ILE A 26 -5.86 -4.05 3.63
CA ILE A 26 -5.43 -2.96 4.49
C ILE A 26 -5.56 -3.34 5.98
N LYS A 27 -6.67 -4.00 6.34
CA LYS A 27 -6.89 -4.51 7.69
C LYS A 27 -5.83 -5.53 8.10
N LYS A 28 -5.53 -6.51 7.24
CA LYS A 28 -4.48 -7.52 7.50
C LYS A 28 -3.11 -6.88 7.69
N VAL A 29 -2.77 -5.87 6.89
CA VAL A 29 -1.48 -5.15 7.04
C VAL A 29 -1.45 -4.47 8.41
N GLY A 30 -2.50 -3.74 8.77
CA GLY A 30 -2.59 -3.07 10.07
C GLY A 30 -2.50 -4.03 11.26
N GLU A 31 -3.14 -5.20 11.18
CA GLU A 31 -3.07 -6.25 12.20
C GLU A 31 -1.65 -6.83 12.34
N LYS A 32 -0.99 -7.14 11.23
CA LYS A 32 0.41 -7.62 11.23
C LYS A 32 1.36 -6.58 11.82
N THR A 33 1.21 -5.31 11.43
CA THR A 33 1.99 -4.19 11.97
C THR A 33 1.85 -4.07 13.48
N LYS A 34 0.63 -4.20 14.03
CA LYS A 34 0.37 -4.13 15.47
C LYS A 34 1.01 -5.27 16.27
N ARG A 35 0.97 -6.51 15.74
CA ARG A 35 1.63 -7.67 16.37
C ARG A 35 3.14 -7.45 16.46
N ILE A 36 3.76 -7.05 15.35
CA ILE A 36 5.21 -6.81 15.28
C ILE A 36 5.65 -5.68 16.22
N SER A 37 4.85 -4.60 16.39
CA SER A 37 5.18 -3.54 17.36
C SER A 37 5.15 -4.00 18.82
N ALA A 38 4.34 -5.00 19.16
CA ALA A 38 4.22 -5.48 20.53
C ALA A 38 5.41 -6.37 20.93
N ASP A 39 5.98 -7.09 19.97
CA ASP A 39 7.00 -8.13 20.22
C ASP A 39 8.45 -7.60 20.10
N HIS A 40 8.69 -6.46 19.41
CA HIS A 40 10.05 -5.96 19.14
C HIS A 40 10.17 -4.43 19.16
N VAL A 41 10.87 -3.88 20.17
CA VAL A 41 11.12 -2.43 20.37
C VAL A 41 11.93 -1.79 19.22
N ASN A 42 12.73 -2.57 18.48
CA ASN A 42 13.61 -2.07 17.42
C ASN A 42 12.98 -1.99 16.01
N LEU A 43 11.69 -2.30 15.85
CA LEU A 43 11.01 -2.30 14.54
C LEU A 43 10.15 -1.05 14.28
N LYS A 44 10.24 -0.04 15.16
CA LYS A 44 9.46 1.20 15.04
C LYS A 44 9.64 1.89 13.68
N GLU A 45 10.86 1.92 13.16
CA GLU A 45 11.16 2.56 11.88
C GLU A 45 10.52 1.83 10.69
N LEU A 46 10.62 0.50 10.67
CA LEU A 46 9.94 -0.32 9.67
C LEU A 46 8.42 -0.09 9.71
N ILE A 47 7.84 -0.06 10.90
CA ILE A 47 6.40 0.15 11.11
C ILE A 47 5.97 1.50 10.57
N ASN A 48 6.74 2.56 10.84
CA ASN A 48 6.48 3.90 10.30
C ASN A 48 6.51 3.91 8.77
N GLN A 49 7.49 3.21 8.18
CA GLN A 49 7.61 3.09 6.73
C GLN A 49 6.42 2.34 6.12
N VAL A 50 6.03 1.19 6.68
CA VAL A 50 4.85 0.45 6.23
C VAL A 50 3.58 1.29 6.35
N GLN A 51 3.41 2.02 7.46
CA GLN A 51 2.29 2.93 7.64
C GLN A 51 2.26 4.04 6.58
N LEU A 52 3.41 4.62 6.22
CA LEU A 52 3.51 5.60 5.14
C LEU A 52 3.05 5.01 3.80
N LEU A 53 3.58 3.84 3.40
CA LEU A 53 3.19 3.17 2.15
C LEU A 53 1.68 2.88 2.11
N MET A 54 1.11 2.49 3.25
CA MET A 54 -0.33 2.26 3.43
C MET A 54 -1.15 3.54 3.27
N ARG A 55 -0.70 4.68 3.81
CA ARG A 55 -1.36 5.97 3.60
C ARG A 55 -1.35 6.36 2.13
N MET A 56 -0.18 6.27 1.46
CA MET A 56 -0.05 6.55 0.02
C MET A 56 -1.06 5.74 -0.79
N LEU A 57 -1.10 4.43 -0.57
CA LEU A 57 -2.00 3.53 -1.30
C LEU A 57 -3.48 3.82 -1.02
N THR A 58 -3.82 4.12 0.24
CA THR A 58 -5.19 4.46 0.65
C THR A 58 -5.66 5.75 -0.01
N LYS A 59 -4.84 6.81 0.00
CA LYS A 59 -5.17 8.10 -0.61
C LYS A 59 -5.32 8.00 -2.13
N TYR A 60 -4.52 7.16 -2.77
CA TYR A 60 -4.66 6.84 -4.18
C TYR A 60 -5.99 6.14 -4.50
N PHE A 61 -6.29 5.03 -3.82
CA PHE A 61 -7.52 4.27 -4.09
C PHE A 61 -8.82 4.98 -3.68
N ASN A 62 -8.73 5.93 -2.74
CA ASN A 62 -9.83 6.82 -2.42
C ASN A 62 -10.03 7.93 -3.47
N GLY A 63 -9.10 8.09 -4.42
CA GLY A 63 -9.09 9.17 -5.41
C GLY A 63 -8.68 10.54 -4.84
N GLU A 64 -8.19 10.59 -3.59
CA GLU A 64 -7.75 11.81 -2.92
C GLU A 64 -6.41 12.30 -3.50
N TYR A 65 -5.52 11.37 -3.89
CA TYR A 65 -4.22 11.70 -4.47
C TYR A 65 -3.95 10.89 -5.76
N ASN A 66 -3.82 11.58 -6.89
CA ASN A 66 -3.60 10.96 -8.20
C ASN A 66 -2.21 11.28 -8.79
N GLY A 67 -1.26 11.73 -7.96
CA GLY A 67 0.09 12.11 -8.41
C GLY A 67 1.03 10.93 -8.68
N PHE A 68 0.59 9.69 -8.42
CA PHE A 68 1.42 8.50 -8.57
C PHE A 68 1.38 7.91 -9.99
N SER A 69 2.53 7.44 -10.46
CA SER A 69 2.61 6.63 -11.67
C SER A 69 2.04 5.21 -11.44
N GLN A 70 1.67 4.51 -12.50
CA GLN A 70 1.27 3.11 -12.40
C GLN A 70 2.38 2.22 -11.80
N GLY A 71 3.65 2.51 -12.12
CA GLY A 71 4.81 1.82 -11.56
C GLY A 71 4.94 2.04 -10.05
N THR A 72 4.66 3.25 -9.57
CA THR A 72 4.63 3.58 -8.14
C THR A 72 3.58 2.72 -7.42
N ILE A 73 2.35 2.65 -7.96
CA ILE A 73 1.28 1.84 -7.35
C ILE A 73 1.60 0.36 -7.33
N LEU A 74 2.16 -0.17 -8.42
CA LEU A 74 2.57 -1.57 -8.49
C LEU A 74 3.68 -1.88 -7.46
N THR A 75 4.64 -0.97 -7.30
CA THR A 75 5.73 -1.08 -6.32
C THR A 75 5.20 -1.05 -4.88
N LEU A 76 4.25 -0.16 -4.58
CA LEU A 76 3.59 -0.08 -3.27
C LEU A 76 2.85 -1.38 -2.93
N LEU A 77 2.08 -1.91 -3.89
CA LEU A 77 1.36 -3.17 -3.72
C LEU A 77 2.33 -4.34 -3.49
N PHE A 78 3.40 -4.42 -4.29
CA PHE A 78 4.42 -5.46 -4.16
C PHE A 78 5.06 -5.45 -2.76
N GLY A 79 5.48 -4.28 -2.27
CA GLY A 79 6.07 -4.15 -0.93
C GLY A 79 5.15 -4.55 0.20
N LEU A 80 3.89 -4.14 0.13
CA LEU A 80 2.91 -4.43 1.17
C LEU A 80 2.44 -5.89 1.15
N VAL A 81 2.35 -6.51 -0.03
CA VAL A 81 2.09 -7.95 -0.16
C VAL A 81 3.26 -8.76 0.41
N TYR A 82 4.50 -8.42 0.07
CA TYR A 82 5.70 -9.04 0.64
C TYR A 82 5.72 -8.91 2.17
N PHE A 83 5.36 -7.74 2.69
CA PHE A 83 5.27 -7.52 4.14
C PHE A 83 4.22 -8.43 4.80
N LEU A 84 3.10 -8.77 4.15
CA LEU A 84 2.06 -9.64 4.72
C LEU A 84 2.44 -11.11 4.76
N THR A 85 2.92 -11.63 3.64
CA THR A 85 3.21 -13.05 3.44
C THR A 85 4.61 -13.20 2.85
N PRO A 86 5.66 -13.20 3.69
CA PRO A 86 7.04 -13.25 3.21
C PRO A 86 7.34 -14.50 2.35
N LEU A 87 6.50 -15.55 2.44
CA LEU A 87 6.76 -16.87 1.86
C LEU A 87 5.92 -17.22 0.61
N ASP A 88 4.86 -16.47 0.27
CA ASP A 88 3.80 -16.99 -0.63
C ASP A 88 3.68 -16.33 -2.01
N VAL A 89 4.55 -15.38 -2.39
CA VAL A 89 4.38 -14.59 -3.65
C VAL A 89 5.67 -14.48 -4.50
N ILE A 90 6.58 -15.45 -4.39
CA ILE A 90 7.73 -15.55 -5.32
C ILE A 90 7.68 -16.91 -6.02
N PRO A 91 7.16 -16.99 -7.25
CA PRO A 91 7.53 -18.03 -8.20
C PRO A 91 8.98 -17.82 -8.66
N ASP A 92 9.68 -18.90 -9.00
CA ASP A 92 11.12 -19.08 -9.27
C ASP A 92 11.80 -18.15 -10.33
N PHE A 93 11.57 -16.83 -10.31
CA PHE A 93 12.07 -15.86 -11.32
C PHE A 93 13.13 -14.88 -10.81
N ILE A 94 13.65 -15.03 -9.58
CA ILE A 94 14.76 -14.22 -9.08
C ILE A 94 16.01 -15.09 -8.91
N PRO A 95 16.79 -15.33 -9.97
CA PRO A 95 18.01 -16.12 -9.88
C PRO A 95 19.18 -15.26 -9.36
N LEU A 96 19.03 -14.44 -8.32
CA LEU A 96 20.17 -13.69 -7.74
C LEU A 96 19.87 -12.89 -6.44
N VAL A 97 19.33 -13.47 -5.37
CA VAL A 97 19.40 -12.78 -4.06
C VAL A 97 19.77 -13.78 -2.97
N GLY A 98 20.99 -13.62 -2.46
CA GLY A 98 21.51 -14.34 -1.30
C GLY A 98 20.78 -13.96 -0.01
N PHE A 99 20.79 -14.93 0.89
CA PHE A 99 20.15 -15.01 2.21
C PHE A 99 20.48 -13.90 3.22
N SER A 100 20.04 -12.65 3.03
CA SER A 100 20.07 -11.65 4.11
C SER A 100 18.97 -10.57 4.04
N ASP A 101 18.21 -10.51 5.14
CA ASP A 101 17.35 -9.45 5.69
C ASP A 101 15.96 -9.19 5.07
N ASP A 102 14.93 -9.67 5.78
CA ASP A 102 13.48 -9.43 5.56
C ASP A 102 13.05 -7.94 5.52
N LEU A 103 13.95 -7.02 5.88
CA LEU A 103 13.75 -5.56 5.87
C LEU A 103 14.18 -4.90 4.55
N SER A 104 14.98 -5.59 3.74
CA SER A 104 15.62 -5.02 2.55
C SER A 104 14.62 -4.57 1.49
N VAL A 105 13.50 -5.28 1.35
CA VAL A 105 12.47 -4.95 0.34
C VAL A 105 11.79 -3.62 0.66
N ILE A 106 11.39 -3.39 1.92
CA ILE A 106 10.77 -2.12 2.31
C ILE A 106 11.77 -0.98 2.17
N TYR A 107 13.02 -1.17 2.60
CA TYR A 107 14.06 -0.16 2.44
C TYR A 107 14.33 0.17 0.96
N PHE A 108 14.41 -0.83 0.10
CA PHE A 108 14.55 -0.65 -1.34
C PHE A 108 13.39 0.13 -1.92
N ILE A 109 12.15 -0.19 -1.56
CA ILE A 109 10.96 0.53 -2.03
C ILE A 109 10.99 1.99 -1.59
N ILE A 110 11.29 2.26 -0.31
CA ILE A 110 11.42 3.63 0.21
C ILE A 110 12.49 4.40 -0.58
N LYS A 111 13.63 3.76 -0.86
CA LYS A 111 14.72 4.37 -1.64
C LYS A 111 14.32 4.68 -3.08
N ASN A 112 13.59 3.78 -3.75
CA ASN A 112 13.14 3.98 -5.12
C ASN A 112 12.03 5.03 -5.22
N LEU A 113 11.13 5.07 -4.24
CA LEU A 113 9.97 5.95 -4.23
C LEU A 113 10.24 7.30 -3.54
N ARG A 114 11.50 7.68 -3.26
CA ARG A 114 11.83 8.91 -2.52
C ARG A 114 11.15 10.16 -3.08
N LYS A 115 11.09 10.31 -4.40
CA LYS A 115 10.44 11.46 -5.06
C LYS A 115 8.92 11.43 -4.87
N ASP A 116 8.30 10.27 -5.07
CA ASP A 116 6.86 10.08 -4.89
C ASP A 116 6.45 10.28 -3.44
N ILE A 117 7.27 9.80 -2.49
CA ILE A 117 7.07 10.00 -1.05
C ILE A 117 7.14 11.48 -0.69
N ALA A 118 8.14 12.21 -1.20
CA ALA A 118 8.27 13.64 -0.95
C ALA A 118 7.03 14.40 -1.47
N ALA A 119 6.65 14.17 -2.73
CA ALA A 119 5.48 14.80 -3.34
C ALA A 119 4.17 14.45 -2.60
N PHE A 120 4.04 13.20 -2.14
CA PHE A 120 2.89 12.77 -1.35
C PHE A 120 2.84 13.47 0.01
N ASN A 121 3.97 13.55 0.74
CA ASN A 121 4.02 14.19 2.05
C ASN A 121 3.72 15.70 1.95
N GLU A 122 4.28 16.38 0.95
CA GLU A 122 3.98 17.79 0.69
C GLU A 122 2.48 18.02 0.46
N TRP A 123 1.86 17.19 -0.38
CA TRP A 123 0.42 17.23 -0.59
C TRP A 123 -0.37 16.92 0.70
N GLU A 124 0.00 15.88 1.45
CA GLU A 124 -0.70 15.48 2.67
C GLU A 124 -0.67 16.58 3.75
N VAL A 125 0.44 17.30 3.87
CA VAL A 125 0.57 18.48 4.72
C VAL A 125 -0.35 19.59 4.25
N SER A 126 -0.36 19.90 2.94
CA SER A 126 -1.23 20.95 2.38
C SER A 126 -2.73 20.69 2.66
N GLN A 127 -3.18 19.44 2.56
CA GLN A 127 -4.56 19.05 2.86
C GLN A 127 -4.90 19.19 4.36
N SER A 128 -3.92 18.98 5.24
CA SER A 128 -4.10 19.11 6.69
C SER A 128 -4.21 20.56 7.13
N THR A 129 -3.50 21.47 6.46
CA THR A 129 -3.60 22.92 6.67
C THR A 129 -4.93 23.48 6.19
N THR A 130 -5.43 23.04 5.03
CA THR A 130 -6.74 23.48 4.50
C THR A 130 -7.93 23.05 5.40
N ARG A 131 -7.84 21.93 6.11
CA ARG A 131 -8.91 21.49 7.04
C ARG A 131 -8.95 22.23 8.37
N LYS A 132 -7.92 23.00 8.73
CA LYS A 132 -7.81 23.71 10.02
C LYS A 132 -8.24 25.19 9.97
N ASN A 133 -8.57 25.72 8.80
CA ASN A 133 -9.17 27.05 8.66
C ASN A 133 -10.62 26.93 8.15
N PRO A 134 -11.61 26.77 9.04
CA PRO A 134 -12.99 27.15 8.76
C PRO A 134 -13.16 28.68 8.73
#